data_AF-Q7JZW0-F1
#
_entry.id   AF-Q7JZW0-F1
#
_cell.length_a   1.000
_cell.length_b   1.000
_cell.length_c   1.000
_cell.angle_alpha   90.00
_cell.angle_beta   90.00
_cell.angle_gamma   90.00
#
_symmetry.space_group_name_H-M   'P 1'
#
loop_
_entity.id
_entity.type
_entity.pdbx_description
1 polymer ?
#
loop_
_entity_poly.entity_id
_entity_poly.type
_entity_poly.pdbx_seq_one_letter_code
_entity_poly.pdbx_strand_id
1 'polypeptide(L)'
;MYKFVLIASLLVALCMAAPPRQESEAERIEREEYEKYQNENAQYSFNSSVDDKINDGQISRNEEREGGTVRGSYSYFDGFVKRRVEYIADKDGYRVLKDEIEDVGNGPSFNPDGIANVEGSMIGKYSIKLDKADDDKHYKDIHA
;
A
#
# COMPACT_ATOMS: atom_id res chain seq x y z
N MET A 1 56.07 -3.24 16.79
CA MET A 1 54.84 -3.35 15.97
C MET A 1 53.72 -4.09 16.72
N TYR A 2 53.96 -5.29 17.26
CA TYR A 2 52.96 -6.05 18.03
C TYR A 2 52.31 -5.29 19.21
N LYS A 3 53.05 -4.44 19.92
CA LYS A 3 52.51 -3.63 21.04
C LYS A 3 51.39 -2.68 20.63
N PHE A 4 51.47 -2.07 19.44
CA PHE A 4 50.42 -1.17 18.94
C PHE A 4 49.18 -1.94 18.46
N VAL A 5 49.38 -3.12 17.85
CA VAL A 5 48.28 -4.00 17.42
C VAL A 5 47.48 -4.51 18.64
N LEU A 6 48.15 -4.87 19.73
CA LEU A 6 47.49 -5.30 20.97
C LEU A 6 46.70 -4.17 21.66
N ILE A 7 47.23 -2.94 21.65
CA ILE A 7 46.51 -1.78 22.20
C ILE A 7 45.28 -1.48 21.34
N ALA A 8 45.41 -1.50 20.01
CA ALA A 8 44.28 -1.28 19.10
C ALA A 8 43.21 -2.38 19.24
N SER A 9 43.60 -3.66 19.34
CA SER A 9 42.63 -4.75 19.52
C SER A 9 41.91 -4.69 20.86
N LEU A 10 42.61 -4.29 21.93
CA LEU A 10 42.00 -4.08 23.25
C LEU A 10 41.00 -2.91 23.24
N LEU A 11 41.34 -1.79 22.57
CA LEU A 11 40.43 -0.64 22.45
C LEU A 11 39.18 -0.99 21.63
N VAL A 12 39.31 -1.73 20.53
CA VAL A 12 38.15 -2.21 19.76
C VAL A 12 37.30 -3.17 20.59
N ALA A 13 37.91 -4.10 21.32
CA ALA A 13 37.19 -5.01 22.21
C ALA A 13 36.45 -4.25 23.33
N LEU A 14 37.05 -3.21 23.91
CA LEU A 14 36.41 -2.34 24.91
C LEU A 14 35.25 -1.55 24.31
N CYS A 15 35.40 -1.00 23.10
CA CYS A 15 34.31 -0.31 22.41
C CYS A 15 33.15 -1.25 22.05
N MET A 16 33.44 -2.50 21.66
CA MET A 16 32.42 -3.51 21.37
C MET A 16 31.78 -4.11 22.64
N ALA A 17 32.48 -4.09 23.77
CA ALA A 17 31.98 -4.57 25.06
C ALA A 17 31.22 -3.49 25.86
N ALA A 18 31.31 -2.21 25.46
CA ALA A 18 30.52 -1.16 26.07
C ALA A 18 29.03 -1.47 25.83
N PRO A 19 28.18 -1.47 26.88
CA PRO A 19 26.75 -1.61 26.68
C PRO A 19 26.27 -0.47 25.77
N PRO A 20 25.23 -0.70 24.94
CA PRO A 20 24.62 0.37 24.16
C PRO A 20 24.23 1.50 25.12
N ARG A 21 24.48 2.75 24.70
CA ARG A 21 24.05 3.92 25.47
C ARG A 21 22.56 3.79 25.76
N GLN A 22 22.21 3.74 27.04
CA GLN A 22 20.82 3.78 27.46
C GLN A 22 20.30 5.21 27.28
N GLU A 23 19.12 5.32 26.69
CA GLU A 23 18.42 6.59 26.57
C GLU A 23 18.05 7.13 27.95
N SER A 24 18.26 8.43 28.16
CA SER A 24 17.79 9.12 29.36
C SER A 24 16.27 9.32 29.35
N GLU A 25 15.65 9.50 30.51
CA GLU A 25 14.20 9.74 30.56
C GLU A 25 13.78 11.01 29.81
N ALA A 26 14.63 12.04 29.80
CA ALA A 26 14.39 13.28 29.06
C ALA A 26 14.38 13.06 27.54
N GLU A 27 15.36 12.31 27.01
CA GLU A 27 15.41 11.93 25.59
C GLU A 27 14.18 11.09 25.19
N ARG A 28 13.74 10.17 26.06
CA ARG A 28 12.54 9.36 25.83
C ARG A 28 11.28 10.22 25.74
N ILE A 29 11.09 11.15 26.68
CA ILE A 29 9.94 12.06 26.70
C ILE A 29 9.93 12.95 25.45
N GLU A 30 11.09 13.53 25.10
CA GLU A 30 11.22 14.35 23.89
C GLU A 30 10.85 13.57 22.63
N ARG A 31 11.32 12.33 22.50
CA ARG A 31 10.92 11.46 21.39
C ARG A 31 9.43 11.18 21.38
N GLU A 32 8.84 10.81 22.51
CA GLU A 32 7.40 10.51 22.61
C GLU A 32 6.54 11.74 22.24
N GLU A 33 6.93 12.93 22.68
CA GLU A 33 6.29 14.19 22.29
C GLU A 33 6.41 14.44 20.78
N TYR A 34 7.60 14.20 20.21
CA TYR A 34 7.85 14.36 18.78
C TYR A 34 7.08 13.33 17.92
N GLU A 35 6.98 12.08 18.37
CA GLU A 35 6.18 11.03 17.73
C GLU A 35 4.69 11.35 17.77
N LYS A 36 4.20 11.81 18.93
CA LYS A 36 2.81 12.26 19.09
C LYS A 36 2.52 13.43 18.14
N TYR A 37 3.39 14.43 18.12
CA TYR A 37 3.26 15.57 17.22
C TYR A 37 3.21 15.15 15.74
N GLN A 38 4.12 14.27 15.32
CA GLN A 38 4.12 13.76 13.95
C GLN A 38 2.84 12.99 13.62
N ASN A 39 2.34 12.17 14.54
CA ASN A 39 1.12 11.38 14.34
C ASN A 39 -0.12 12.27 14.20
N GLU A 40 -0.25 13.27 15.07
CA GLU A 40 -1.38 14.22 15.09
C GLU A 40 -1.40 15.15 13.87
N ASN A 41 -0.25 15.36 13.22
CA ASN A 41 -0.11 16.24 12.05
C ASN A 41 0.19 15.49 10.74
N ALA A 42 0.23 14.15 10.77
CA ALA A 42 0.52 13.34 9.59
C ALA A 42 -0.55 13.54 8.51
N GLN A 43 -0.12 13.82 7.28
CA GLN A 43 -1.00 13.98 6.13
C GLN A 43 -0.47 13.21 4.94
N TYR A 44 -1.36 12.50 4.26
CA TYR A 44 -1.09 11.91 2.96
C TYR A 44 -2.38 11.74 2.19
N SER A 45 -2.27 11.66 0.87
CA SER A 45 -3.35 11.22 0.00
C SER A 45 -2.78 10.37 -1.12
N PHE A 46 -3.45 9.27 -1.44
CA PHE A 46 -3.11 8.47 -2.60
C PHE A 46 -4.34 7.89 -3.27
N ASN A 47 -4.18 7.55 -4.54
CA ASN A 47 -5.18 6.82 -5.29
C ASN A 47 -4.52 5.86 -6.27
N SER A 48 -5.26 4.82 -6.63
CA SER A 48 -4.94 3.93 -7.74
C SER A 48 -6.22 3.50 -8.44
N SER A 49 -6.12 3.25 -9.73
CA SER A 49 -7.20 2.77 -10.57
C SER A 49 -6.64 1.79 -11.60
N VAL A 50 -7.37 0.70 -11.80
CA VAL A 50 -7.18 -0.24 -12.90
C VAL A 50 -8.50 -0.33 -13.63
N ASP A 51 -8.46 -0.06 -14.92
CA ASP A 51 -9.57 -0.30 -15.84
C ASP A 51 -9.13 -1.33 -16.87
N ASP A 52 -9.39 -2.61 -16.59
CA ASP A 52 -9.08 -3.74 -17.45
C ASP A 52 -10.21 -4.00 -18.45
N LYS A 53 -9.98 -3.62 -19.71
CA LYS A 53 -10.89 -3.92 -20.82
C LYS A 53 -10.56 -5.25 -21.52
N ILE A 54 -9.66 -6.07 -20.97
CA ILE A 54 -9.34 -7.42 -21.46
C ILE A 54 -10.26 -8.45 -20.82
N ASN A 55 -10.53 -8.35 -19.51
CA ASN A 55 -11.43 -9.25 -18.78
C ASN A 55 -12.45 -8.49 -17.91
N ASP A 56 -12.82 -7.26 -18.27
CA ASP A 56 -13.79 -6.42 -17.56
C ASP A 56 -13.51 -6.17 -16.07
N GLY A 57 -12.25 -6.31 -15.63
CA GLY A 57 -11.86 -6.04 -14.25
C GLY A 57 -11.68 -4.54 -13.98
N GLN A 58 -12.39 -3.98 -13.01
CA GLN A 58 -12.10 -2.62 -12.55
C GLN A 58 -11.86 -2.59 -11.05
N ILE A 59 -10.75 -1.99 -10.64
CA ILE A 59 -10.48 -1.71 -9.23
C ILE A 59 -10.11 -0.25 -9.07
N SER A 60 -10.64 0.42 -8.06
CA SER A 60 -10.17 1.75 -7.69
C SER A 60 -10.03 1.87 -6.19
N ARG A 61 -9.03 2.65 -5.76
CA ARG A 61 -8.74 2.93 -4.36
C ARG A 61 -8.44 4.41 -4.21
N ASN A 62 -8.96 5.01 -3.16
CA ASN A 62 -8.50 6.29 -2.66
C ASN A 62 -8.40 6.24 -1.14
N GLU A 63 -7.41 6.94 -0.61
CA GLU A 63 -7.26 7.11 0.82
C GLU A 63 -6.60 8.46 1.10
N GLU A 64 -7.08 9.09 2.16
CA GLU A 64 -6.58 10.34 2.69
C GLU A 64 -6.45 10.23 4.20
N ARG A 65 -5.32 10.71 4.72
CA ARG A 65 -5.08 10.88 6.14
C ARG A 65 -4.95 12.35 6.47
N GLU A 66 -5.68 12.75 7.51
CA GLU A 66 -5.54 14.04 8.17
C GLU A 66 -5.38 13.81 9.67
N GLY A 67 -4.14 13.94 10.15
CA GLY A 67 -3.79 13.74 11.55
C GLY A 67 -4.16 12.34 12.03
N GLY A 68 -5.07 12.25 13.00
CA GLY A 68 -5.56 10.99 13.57
C GLY A 68 -6.71 10.33 12.80
N THR A 69 -7.14 10.86 11.65
CA THR A 69 -8.25 10.31 10.87
C THR A 69 -7.78 9.87 9.49
N VAL A 70 -8.15 8.65 9.10
CA VAL A 70 -7.97 8.11 7.75
C VAL A 70 -9.35 7.85 7.16
N ARG A 71 -9.59 8.30 5.92
CA ARG A 71 -10.81 8.03 5.15
C ARG A 71 -10.42 7.49 3.80
N GLY A 72 -11.21 6.58 3.27
CA GLY A 72 -10.95 6.06 1.96
C GLY A 72 -12.10 5.27 1.39
N SER A 73 -11.93 4.85 0.15
CA SER A 73 -12.85 3.95 -0.50
C SER A 73 -12.14 2.94 -1.39
N TYR A 74 -12.79 1.80 -1.55
CA TYR A 74 -12.40 0.74 -2.46
C TYR A 74 -13.59 0.45 -3.38
N SER A 75 -13.36 0.40 -4.69
CA SER A 75 -14.33 -0.12 -5.64
C SER A 75 -13.77 -1.32 -6.40
N TYR A 76 -14.66 -2.25 -6.73
CA TYR A 76 -14.37 -3.46 -7.45
C TYR A 76 -15.48 -3.75 -8.45
N PHE A 77 -15.12 -4.25 -9.62
CA PHE A 77 -16.02 -4.79 -10.62
C PHE A 77 -15.33 -5.91 -11.40
N ASP A 78 -16.07 -6.98 -11.68
CA ASP A 78 -15.57 -8.22 -12.30
C ASP A 78 -16.46 -8.77 -13.43
N GLY A 79 -17.41 -7.96 -13.91
CA GLY A 79 -18.40 -8.40 -14.89
C GLY A 79 -19.66 -9.04 -14.28
N PHE A 80 -19.63 -9.47 -13.01
CA PHE A 80 -20.84 -9.91 -12.29
C PHE A 80 -21.37 -8.79 -11.41
N VAL A 81 -20.51 -8.28 -10.53
CA VAL A 81 -20.88 -7.41 -9.42
C VAL A 81 -19.99 -6.19 -9.41
N LYS A 82 -20.58 -5.03 -9.15
CA LYS A 82 -19.87 -3.81 -8.80
C LYS A 82 -20.07 -3.55 -7.32
N ARG A 83 -18.97 -3.49 -6.57
CA ARG A 83 -18.97 -3.17 -5.14
C ARG A 83 -18.20 -1.90 -4.86
N ARG A 84 -18.70 -1.06 -3.95
CA ARG A 84 -17.99 0.11 -3.41
C ARG A 84 -18.13 0.16 -1.90
N VAL A 85 -16.99 0.21 -1.22
CA VAL A 85 -16.90 0.35 0.24
C VAL A 85 -16.26 1.68 0.58
N GLU A 86 -16.89 2.47 1.43
CA GLU A 86 -16.32 3.68 2.03
C GLU A 86 -16.02 3.41 3.50
N TYR A 87 -14.84 3.79 3.98
CA TYR A 87 -14.39 3.51 5.34
C TYR A 87 -13.76 4.72 6.02
N ILE A 88 -13.70 4.65 7.34
CA ILE A 88 -12.97 5.59 8.19
C ILE A 88 -12.25 4.83 9.30
N ALA A 89 -11.05 5.29 9.65
CA ALA A 89 -10.31 4.88 10.84
C ALA A 89 -9.92 6.13 11.62
N ASP A 90 -10.33 6.20 12.88
CA ASP A 90 -10.03 7.31 13.78
C ASP A 90 -9.87 6.79 15.23
N LYS A 91 -10.00 7.68 16.21
CA LYS A 91 -9.92 7.34 17.65
C LYS A 91 -10.92 6.26 18.09
N ASP A 92 -12.02 6.08 17.36
CA ASP A 92 -13.08 5.11 17.67
C ASP A 92 -12.85 3.78 16.90
N GLY A 93 -11.71 3.65 16.22
CA GLY A 93 -11.31 2.47 15.45
C GLY A 93 -11.73 2.52 13.98
N TYR A 94 -11.58 1.39 13.31
CA TYR A 94 -11.94 1.21 11.90
C TYR A 94 -13.43 0.87 11.76
N ARG A 95 -14.11 1.48 10.79
CA ARG A 95 -15.50 1.16 10.44
C ARG A 95 -15.80 1.43 8.97
N VAL A 96 -16.72 0.65 8.43
CA VAL A 96 -17.33 0.89 7.12
C VAL A 96 -18.45 1.91 7.29
N LEU A 97 -18.42 2.97 6.49
CA LEU A 97 -19.46 3.99 6.43
C LEU A 97 -20.54 3.63 5.39
N LYS A 98 -20.12 2.99 4.29
CA LYS A 98 -21.00 2.63 3.18
C LYS A 98 -20.51 1.36 2.52
N ASP A 99 -21.43 0.48 2.17
CA ASP A 99 -21.16 -0.75 1.40
C ASP A 99 -22.27 -0.89 0.36
N GLU A 100 -21.93 -0.62 -0.90
CA GLU A 100 -22.83 -0.69 -2.03
C GLU A 100 -22.45 -1.86 -2.91
N ILE A 101 -23.44 -2.68 -3.28
CA ILE A 101 -23.29 -3.81 -4.19
C ILE A 101 -24.37 -3.65 -5.26
N GLU A 102 -23.97 -3.76 -6.52
CA GLU A 102 -24.82 -3.70 -7.69
C GLU A 102 -24.52 -4.92 -8.58
N ASP A 103 -25.54 -5.71 -8.91
CA ASP A 103 -25.43 -6.77 -9.90
C ASP A 103 -25.51 -6.15 -11.30
N VAL A 104 -24.45 -6.31 -12.10
CA VAL A 104 -24.21 -5.50 -13.31
C VAL A 104 -24.01 -6.35 -14.57
N GLY A 105 -23.86 -7.67 -14.45
CA GLY A 105 -23.69 -8.51 -15.64
C GLY A 105 -23.69 -10.01 -15.37
N ASN A 106 -23.41 -10.77 -16.43
CA ASN A 106 -23.37 -12.23 -16.42
C ASN A 106 -21.93 -12.77 -16.33
N GLY A 107 -20.98 -11.92 -15.93
CA GLY A 107 -19.57 -12.23 -15.87
C GLY A 107 -18.73 -11.45 -16.87
N PRO A 108 -17.41 -11.59 -16.79
CA PRO A 108 -16.47 -10.85 -17.60
C PRO A 108 -16.51 -11.32 -19.06
N SER A 109 -16.43 -10.38 -20.00
CA SER A 109 -16.23 -10.66 -21.41
C SER A 109 -14.76 -10.55 -21.76
N PHE A 110 -14.17 -11.65 -22.26
CA PHE A 110 -12.81 -11.59 -22.78
C PHE A 110 -12.76 -10.76 -24.07
N ASN A 111 -11.85 -9.79 -24.11
CA ASN A 111 -11.58 -8.97 -25.27
C ASN A 111 -10.06 -8.96 -25.55
N PRO A 112 -9.58 -9.71 -26.56
CA PRO A 112 -8.15 -9.79 -26.87
C PRO A 112 -7.56 -8.48 -27.44
N ASP A 113 -8.40 -7.56 -27.89
CA ASP A 113 -8.01 -6.20 -28.28
C ASP A 113 -8.12 -5.20 -27.11
N GLY A 114 -8.53 -5.69 -25.94
CA GLY A 114 -8.65 -4.94 -24.71
C GLY A 114 -7.34 -4.32 -24.26
N ILE A 115 -7.45 -3.21 -23.55
CA ILE A 115 -6.34 -2.52 -22.92
C ILE A 115 -6.67 -2.39 -21.44
N ALA A 116 -5.74 -2.80 -20.58
CA ALA A 116 -5.82 -2.52 -19.16
C ALA A 116 -5.05 -1.24 -18.84
N ASN A 117 -5.77 -0.20 -18.41
CA ASN A 117 -5.16 1.06 -18.00
C ASN A 117 -4.90 1.01 -16.50
N VAL A 118 -3.68 1.31 -16.09
CA VAL A 118 -3.28 1.41 -14.69
C VAL A 118 -2.80 2.82 -14.43
N GLU A 119 -3.35 3.45 -13.39
CA GLU A 119 -2.92 4.77 -12.96
C GLU A 119 -2.95 4.88 -11.43
N GLY A 120 -2.11 5.77 -10.91
CA GLY A 120 -2.14 6.09 -9.49
C GLY A 120 -1.20 7.24 -9.14
N SER A 121 -1.47 7.89 -8.02
CA SER A 121 -0.76 9.11 -7.61
C SER A 121 0.75 8.92 -7.45
N MET A 122 1.21 7.71 -7.12
CA MET A 122 2.63 7.38 -6.91
C MET A 122 3.27 6.58 -8.05
N ILE A 123 2.47 6.07 -9.00
CA ILE A 123 2.94 5.15 -10.06
C ILE A 123 2.82 5.72 -11.48
N GLY A 124 2.23 6.91 -11.63
CA GLY A 124 1.98 7.51 -12.94
C GLY A 124 0.87 6.76 -13.68
N LYS A 125 1.00 6.63 -15.01
CA LYS A 125 0.02 5.97 -15.88
C LYS A 125 0.71 5.10 -16.91
N TYR A 126 0.22 3.87 -17.06
CA TYR A 126 0.65 2.94 -18.10
C TYR A 126 -0.50 2.05 -18.54
N SER A 127 -0.31 1.36 -19.67
CA SER A 127 -1.31 0.47 -20.23
C SER A 127 -0.70 -0.90 -20.53
N ILE A 128 -1.49 -1.95 -20.32
CA ILE A 128 -1.13 -3.34 -20.61
C ILE A 128 -2.02 -3.81 -21.77
N LYS A 129 -1.41 -4.51 -22.72
CA LYS A 129 -2.11 -5.23 -23.80
C LYS A 129 -1.61 -6.65 -23.80
N LEU A 130 -2.43 -7.58 -24.29
CA LEU A 130 -1.97 -8.93 -24.54
C LEU A 130 -0.89 -8.95 -25.62
N ASP A 131 0.14 -9.75 -25.39
CA ASP A 131 1.01 -10.19 -26.47
C ASP A 131 0.22 -11.17 -27.34
N LYS A 132 0.35 -11.02 -28.66
CA LYS A 132 -0.33 -11.87 -29.65
C LYS A 132 0.66 -12.73 -30.43
N ALA A 133 1.91 -12.82 -29.97
CA ALA A 133 2.96 -13.60 -30.60
C ALA A 133 2.84 -15.11 -30.36
N ASP A 134 2.04 -15.54 -29.39
CA ASP A 134 1.78 -16.95 -29.05
C ASP A 134 0.28 -17.25 -29.01
N ASP A 135 -0.10 -18.51 -29.25
CA ASP A 135 -1.48 -19.01 -29.26
C ASP A 135 -2.02 -19.33 -27.85
N ASP A 136 -1.20 -19.10 -26.81
CA ASP A 136 -1.56 -19.37 -25.42
C ASP A 136 -2.73 -18.50 -24.93
N LYS A 137 -3.68 -19.14 -24.26
CA LYS A 137 -4.84 -18.46 -23.67
C LYS A 137 -4.40 -17.62 -22.46
N HIS A 138 -4.38 -16.30 -22.61
CA HIS A 138 -4.05 -15.35 -21.54
C HIS A 138 -5.26 -14.90 -20.70
N TYR A 139 -6.28 -15.75 -20.50
CA TYR A 139 -7.45 -15.41 -19.68
C TYR A 139 -7.67 -16.44 -18.57
N LYS A 140 -8.32 -16.01 -17.47
CA LYS A 140 -8.76 -16.93 -16.41
C LYS A 140 -10.06 -17.59 -16.85
N ASP A 141 -10.07 -18.91 -17.06
CA ASP A 141 -11.31 -19.66 -17.21
C ASP A 141 -12.15 -19.50 -15.92
N ILE A 142 -13.42 -19.10 -16.03
CA ILE A 142 -14.37 -18.97 -14.90
C ILE A 142 -14.61 -20.34 -14.22
N HIS A 143 -14.17 -21.43 -14.82
CA HIS A 143 -14.40 -22.82 -14.36
C HIS A 143 -13.13 -23.51 -13.85
N ALA A 144 -12.08 -22.75 -13.49
CA ALA A 144 -10.92 -23.30 -12.79
C ALA A 144 -11.12 -23.31 -11.27
#